data_AF-A0A433D5D2-F1
#
_entry.id   AF-A0A433D5D2-F1
#
_cell.length_a   1.000
_cell.length_b   1.000
_cell.length_c   1.000
_cell.angle_alpha   90.00
_cell.angle_beta   90.00
_cell.angle_gamma   90.00
#
_symmetry.space_group_name_H-M   'P 1'
#
loop_
_entity.id
_entity.type
_entity.pdbx_description
1 polymer ?
#
loop_
_entity_poly.entity_id
_entity_poly.type
_entity_poly.pdbx_seq_one_letter_code
_entity_poly.pdbx_strand_id
1 'polypeptide(L)' 'MDKPTHIDVPVSSYEYAPVAGIKPLRSAIANLYNTLYRKGKQSQYTWENVCVVPGGRAGLTRVAAAIGNVNVGYFLPE' A
#
# COMPACT_ATOMS: atom_id res chain seq x y z
N MET A 1 -19.83 10.41 -9.85
CA MET A 1 -19.75 9.12 -9.14
C MET A 1 -20.24 9.39 -7.74
N ASP A 2 -21.42 8.91 -7.39
CA ASP A 2 -22.01 9.18 -6.07
C ASP A 2 -21.16 8.55 -4.99
N LYS A 3 -20.87 9.33 -3.94
CA LYS A 3 -20.08 8.86 -2.81
C LYS A 3 -20.96 7.95 -1.95
N PRO A 4 -20.46 6.79 -1.48
CA PRO A 4 -21.23 5.96 -0.56
C PRO A 4 -21.48 6.72 0.74
N THR A 5 -22.74 6.76 1.19
CA THR A 5 -23.17 7.36 2.46
C THR A 5 -23.24 6.35 3.60
N HIS A 6 -23.24 5.06 3.26
CA HIS A 6 -23.33 3.94 4.19
C HIS A 6 -22.37 2.82 3.78
N ILE A 7 -21.76 2.18 4.76
CA ILE A 7 -20.90 1.01 4.56
C ILE A 7 -21.23 0.00 5.67
N ASP A 8 -21.75 -1.15 5.28
CA ASP A 8 -21.94 -2.27 6.20
C ASP A 8 -20.59 -2.94 6.49
N VAL A 9 -20.21 -2.95 7.77
CA VAL A 9 -18.99 -3.60 8.26
C VAL A 9 -19.38 -4.88 8.99
N PRO A 10 -19.06 -6.08 8.45
CA PRO A 10 -19.40 -7.33 9.10
C PRO A 10 -18.54 -7.54 10.36
N VAL A 11 -19.07 -8.25 11.34
CA VAL A 11 -18.38 -8.54 12.62
C VAL A 11 -17.03 -9.23 12.42
N SER A 12 -16.88 -10.05 11.39
CA SER A 12 -15.60 -10.70 11.03
C SER A 12 -14.48 -9.70 10.67
N SER A 13 -14.81 -8.44 10.37
CA SER A 13 -13.81 -7.39 10.11
C SER A 13 -13.16 -6.82 11.37
N TYR A 14 -13.62 -7.24 12.56
CA TYR A 14 -13.01 -6.86 13.83
C TYR A 14 -11.78 -7.70 14.18
N GLU A 15 -11.55 -8.79 13.45
CA GLU A 15 -10.35 -9.61 13.63
C GLU A 15 -9.11 -8.94 13.04
N TYR A 16 -7.94 -9.26 13.59
CA TYR A 16 -6.68 -8.76 13.08
C TYR A 16 -6.43 -9.25 11.66
N ALA A 17 -6.29 -8.30 10.75
CA ALA A 17 -5.86 -8.56 9.38
C ALA A 17 -4.34 -8.78 9.30
N PRO A 18 -3.84 -9.41 8.21
CA PRO A 18 -2.42 -9.48 7.93
C PRO A 18 -1.77 -8.09 7.89
N VAL A 19 -0.52 -7.99 8.35
CA VAL A 19 0.23 -6.72 8.46
C VAL A 19 0.33 -5.94 7.14
N ALA A 20 0.40 -6.65 6.00
CA ALA A 20 0.46 -6.04 4.67
C ALA A 20 -0.92 -5.67 4.10
N GLY A 21 -2.01 -6.05 4.76
CA GLY A 21 -3.38 -5.96 4.29
C GLY A 21 -3.93 -7.28 3.75
N ILE A 22 -5.26 -7.38 3.70
CA ILE A 22 -5.96 -8.55 3.14
C ILE A 22 -5.73 -8.67 1.62
N LYS A 23 -5.63 -9.91 1.13
CA LYS A 23 -5.35 -10.20 -0.27
C LYS A 23 -6.35 -9.59 -1.27
N PRO A 24 -7.67 -9.57 -1.01
CA PRO A 24 -8.63 -8.95 -1.93
C PRO A 24 -8.37 -7.45 -2.14
N LEU A 25 -8.15 -6.71 -1.04
CA LEU A 25 -7.82 -5.29 -1.08
C LEU A 25 -6.52 -5.04 -1.86
N ARG A 26 -5.48 -5.81 -1.57
CA ARG A 26 -4.18 -5.70 -2.25
C ARG A 26 -4.28 -5.97 -3.75
N SER A 27 -5.10 -6.96 -4.15
CA SER A 27 -5.35 -7.28 -5.55
C SER A 27 -6.11 -6.16 -6.27
N ALA A 28 -7.13 -5.57 -5.62
CA ALA A 28 -7.88 -4.45 -6.16
C ALA A 28 -6.98 -3.21 -6.38
N ILE A 29 -6.10 -2.91 -5.43
CA ILE A 29 -5.10 -1.85 -5.57
C ILE A 29 -4.15 -2.14 -6.74
N ALA A 30 -3.62 -3.36 -6.84
CA ALA A 30 -2.74 -3.74 -7.95
C ALA A 30 -3.42 -3.53 -9.31
N ASN A 31 -4.69 -3.94 -9.44
CA ASN A 31 -5.49 -3.75 -10.66
C ASN A 31 -5.73 -2.28 -10.99
N LEU A 32 -5.99 -1.44 -9.97
CA LEU A 32 -6.10 0.01 -10.15
C LEU A 32 -4.81 0.59 -10.72
N TYR A 33 -3.66 0.25 -10.13
CA TYR A 33 -2.36 0.71 -10.61
C TYR A 33 -2.02 0.21 -12.02
N ASN A 34 -2.36 -1.04 -12.32
CA ASN A 34 -2.17 -1.63 -13.64
C ASN A 34 -2.95 -0.86 -14.71
N THR A 35 -4.22 -0.55 -14.40
CA THR A 35 -5.13 0.19 -15.28
C THR A 35 -4.66 1.62 -15.53
N LEU A 36 -4.25 2.32 -14.47
CA LEU A 36 -3.88 3.73 -14.53
C LEU A 36 -2.46 3.95 -15.09
N TYR A 37 -1.51 3.08 -14.74
CA TYR A 37 -0.08 3.38 -14.92
C TYR A 37 0.71 2.29 -15.63
N ARG A 38 0.16 1.07 -15.84
CA ARG A 38 0.88 -0.04 -16.49
C ARG A 38 0.21 -0.58 -17.75
N LYS A 39 -0.65 0.21 -18.41
CA LYS A 39 -1.23 -0.17 -19.71
C LYS A 39 -0.12 -0.42 -20.73
N GLY A 40 -0.12 -1.60 -21.36
CA GLY A 40 0.88 -1.99 -22.36
C GLY A 40 2.26 -2.41 -21.79
N LYS A 41 2.45 -2.45 -20.46
CA LYS A 41 3.66 -3.01 -19.86
C LYS A 41 3.57 -4.53 -19.82
N GLN A 42 4.67 -5.22 -20.16
CA GLN A 42 4.74 -6.69 -20.07
C GLN A 42 4.59 -7.20 -18.64
N SER A 43 5.23 -6.52 -17.68
CA SER A 43 5.04 -6.82 -16.26
C SER A 43 3.81 -6.08 -15.73
N GLN A 44 2.88 -6.82 -15.14
CA GLN A 44 1.75 -6.29 -14.37
C GLN A 44 1.98 -6.55 -12.89
N TYR A 45 1.44 -5.66 -12.03
CA TYR A 45 1.50 -5.87 -10.59
C TYR A 45 0.48 -6.90 -10.14
N THR A 46 0.87 -7.70 -9.15
CA THR A 46 0.00 -8.62 -8.42
C THR A 46 -0.18 -8.09 -6.99
N TRP A 47 -0.99 -8.79 -6.20
CA TRP A 47 -1.15 -8.50 -4.76
C TRP A 47 0.18 -8.51 -4.00
N GLU A 48 1.20 -9.23 -4.48
CA GLU A 48 2.52 -9.31 -3.86
C GLU A 48 3.28 -7.98 -3.92
N ASN A 49 3.01 -7.16 -4.93
CA ASN A 49 3.63 -5.84 -5.09
C ASN A 49 3.01 -4.76 -4.19
N VAL A 50 1.94 -5.08 -3.47
CA VAL A 50 1.16 -4.09 -2.69
C VAL A 50 1.30 -4.35 -1.19
N CYS A 51 1.57 -3.29 -0.44
CA CYS A 51 1.55 -3.28 1.03
C CYS A 51 0.75 -2.06 1.51
N VAL A 52 -0.32 -2.30 2.28
CA VAL A 52 -1.22 -1.23 2.78
C VAL A 52 -0.64 -0.62 4.06
N VAL A 53 -0.65 0.71 4.14
CA VAL A 53 -0.06 1.50 5.22
C VAL A 53 -1.04 2.58 5.70
N PRO A 54 -1.03 2.95 7.00
CA PRO A 54 -1.90 3.98 7.54
C PRO A 54 -1.36 5.38 7.22
N GLY A 55 -1.37 5.73 5.93
CA GLY A 55 -0.91 7.02 5.41
C GLY A 55 0.56 7.07 4.99
N GLY A 56 0.95 8.20 4.39
CA GLY A 56 2.23 8.36 3.69
C GLY A 56 3.45 8.28 4.61
N ARG A 57 3.40 8.93 5.78
CA ARG A 57 4.53 8.94 6.73
C ARG A 57 4.87 7.53 7.22
N ALA A 58 3.87 6.78 7.67
CA ALA A 58 4.07 5.39 8.11
C ALA A 58 4.58 4.50 6.97
N GLY A 59 4.11 4.73 5.74
CA GLY A 59 4.61 4.06 4.55
C GLY A 59 6.09 4.33 4.26
N LEU A 60 6.49 5.60 4.27
CA LEU A 60 7.88 5.99 4.03
C LEU A 60 8.82 5.43 5.12
N THR A 61 8.42 5.48 6.39
CA THR A 61 9.18 4.86 7.47
C THR A 61 9.35 3.35 7.26
N ARG A 62 8.29 2.65 6.81
CA ARG A 62 8.36 1.21 6.50
C ARG A 62 9.31 0.91 5.34
N VAL A 63 9.30 1.73 4.29
CA VAL A 63 10.24 1.60 3.17
C VAL A 63 11.68 1.85 3.62
N ALA A 64 11.92 2.92 4.38
CA ALA A 64 13.25 3.22 4.92
C ALA A 64 13.79 2.08 5.80
N ALA A 65 12.94 1.50 6.66
CA ALA A 65 13.30 0.36 7.49
C ALA A 65 13.64 -0.90 6.67
N ALA A 66 13.02 -1.10 5.50
CA ALA A 66 13.28 -2.25 4.63
C ALA A 66 14.60 -2.15 3.84
N ILE A 67 15.14 -0.95 3.64
CA ILE A 67 16.38 -0.70 2.88
C ILE A 67 17.64 -0.98 3.74
N GLY A 68 17.47 -1.23 5.04
CA GLY A 68 18.56 -1.55 5.97
C GLY A 68 19.25 -0.32 6.55
N ASN A 69 20.41 -0.52 7.21
CA ASN A 69 21.18 0.58 7.79
C ASN A 69 21.83 1.42 6.68
N VAL A 70 21.11 2.43 6.20
CA VAL A 70 21.60 3.40 5.22
C VAL A 70 21.40 4.82 5.77
N ASN A 71 22.42 5.67 5.65
CA ASN A 71 22.33 7.08 6.03
C ASN A 71 21.53 7.85 4.96
N VAL A 72 20.25 8.09 5.23
CA VAL A 72 19.37 8.84 4.32
C VAL A 72 19.36 10.31 4.70
N GLY A 73 20.40 11.04 4.31
CA GLY A 73 20.50 12.48 4.51
C GLY A 73 21.10 12.88 5.86
N TYR A 74 22.42 13.00 5.90
CA TYR A 74 23.09 13.84 6.88
C TYR A 74 23.20 15.23 6.26
N PHE A 75 22.56 16.23 6.87
CA PHE A 75 22.85 17.63 6.56
C PHE A 75 24.18 17.95 7.24
N LEU A 76 25.25 18.20 6.47
CA LEU A 76 26.42 18.85 7.06
C LEU A 76 25.97 20.25 7.51
N PRO A 77 26.19 20.64 8.78
CA PRO A 77 26.08 22.02 9.16
C PRO A 77 27.22 22.79 8.47
N GLU A 78 26.88 23.60 7.47
CA GLU A 78 27.66 24.78 7.09
C GLU A 78 27.21 25.94 7.98
#